data_AF-A0A919YU80-F1
#
_entry.id   AF-A0A919YU80-F1
#
_cell.length_a   1.000
_cell.length_b   1.000
_cell.length_c   1.000
_cell.angle_alpha   90.00
_cell.angle_beta   90.00
_cell.angle_gamma   90.00
#
_symmetry.space_group_name_H-M   'P 1'
#
loop_
_entity.id
_entity.type
_entity.pdbx_description
1 polymer ?
#
loop_
_entity_poly.entity_id
_entity_poly.type
_entity_poly.pdbx_seq_one_letter_code
_entity_poly.pdbx_strand_id
1 'polypeptide(L)'
;MKKYTVLALFFCLSGAVLFGCTQATNNNSANKQGIAANVEQAVTQAEDHIVLAEQAAENISITGIEQKNNELVAPITVHIGDESKTYQWENVANPDYYPELIVTDLDRDGKDEIFLFLTKGYGTGVLNTEAHIMRTDFTEITAPNPNKDLKDKLSSRVIEKDGKQIYTIKFNSKSYTFAFQIDEAAMWFEEAAVGKVTSYRIENDRLIVSQSLQVSPGIFVGTLDTSYRLENNQFKLEDSTFIETTQEQES
;
A
#
# COMPACT_ATOMS: atom_id res chain seq x y z
N MET A 1 -25.50 38.06 -31.77
CA MET A 1 -26.51 38.72 -30.88
C MET A 1 -26.65 37.81 -29.68
N LYS A 2 -26.41 38.12 -28.39
CA LYS A 2 -26.16 39.31 -27.53
C LYS A 2 -24.89 38.97 -26.69
N LYS A 3 -23.80 39.74 -26.60
CA LYS A 3 -23.48 41.00 -25.89
C LYS A 3 -23.85 41.05 -24.39
N TYR A 4 -22.83 40.89 -23.52
CA TYR A 4 -22.69 41.46 -22.16
C TYR A 4 -21.17 41.62 -21.90
N THR A 5 -20.57 42.80 -22.10
CA THR A 5 -20.39 43.96 -21.20
C THR A 5 -19.34 43.73 -20.10
N VAL A 6 -18.19 44.36 -20.32
CA VAL A 6 -17.06 44.59 -19.41
C VAL A 6 -17.44 45.65 -18.37
N LEU A 7 -16.99 45.48 -17.13
CA LEU A 7 -16.81 46.61 -16.20
C LEU A 7 -15.48 46.46 -15.47
N ALA A 8 -14.55 47.34 -15.81
CA ALA A 8 -13.31 47.59 -15.08
C ALA A 8 -13.55 48.71 -14.08
N LEU A 9 -12.98 48.61 -12.87
CA LEU A 9 -12.74 49.78 -12.02
C LEU A 9 -11.31 49.73 -11.47
N PHE A 10 -10.58 50.79 -11.80
CA PHE A 10 -9.22 51.12 -11.39
C PHE A 10 -9.33 52.09 -10.20
N PHE A 11 -8.54 51.92 -9.14
CA PHE A 11 -8.12 53.04 -8.29
C PHE A 11 -6.74 52.78 -7.70
N CYS A 12 -5.78 53.57 -8.14
CA CYS A 12 -4.47 53.76 -7.53
C CYS A 12 -4.61 54.44 -6.16
N LEU A 13 -3.72 54.14 -5.21
CA LEU A 13 -3.01 55.20 -4.49
C LEU A 13 -1.68 54.72 -3.89
N SER A 14 -0.71 55.61 -4.03
CA SER A 14 0.71 55.59 -3.75
C SER A 14 1.11 55.62 -2.27
N GLY A 15 2.35 55.21 -1.98
CA GLY A 15 3.05 55.62 -0.76
C GLY A 15 4.48 55.04 -0.65
N ALA A 16 5.46 55.75 -1.19
CA ALA A 16 6.88 55.49 -0.96
C ALA A 16 7.36 56.22 0.31
N VAL A 17 8.21 55.58 1.11
CA VAL A 17 9.12 56.26 2.06
C VAL A 17 10.48 55.58 2.03
N LEU A 18 11.48 56.32 1.56
CA LEU A 18 12.92 56.11 1.78
C LEU A 18 13.32 56.75 3.11
N PHE A 19 14.28 56.17 3.83
CA PHE A 19 15.30 56.76 4.74
C PHE A 19 15.85 55.59 5.58
N GLY A 20 17.13 55.36 5.82
CA GLY A 20 18.38 56.04 5.49
C GLY A 20 19.51 55.18 6.10
N CYS A 21 20.68 55.16 5.45
CA CYS A 21 21.89 54.57 6.00
C CYS A 21 22.43 55.42 7.17
N THR A 22 22.83 54.77 8.26
CA THR A 22 23.88 55.31 9.12
C THR A 22 24.77 54.16 9.59
N GLN A 23 26.01 54.13 9.10
CA GLN A 23 27.09 53.39 9.74
C GLN A 23 27.72 54.28 10.80
N ALA A 24 27.97 53.72 11.99
CA ALA A 24 28.89 54.27 12.96
C ALA A 24 29.99 53.23 13.20
N THR A 25 31.20 53.58 12.76
CA THR A 25 32.47 52.94 13.11
C THR A 25 32.97 53.48 14.45
N ASN A 26 33.45 52.62 15.35
CA ASN A 26 34.85 52.57 15.82
C ASN A 26 35.05 51.93 17.21
N ASN A 27 35.97 50.95 17.20
CA ASN A 27 37.13 50.76 18.08
C ASN A 27 37.00 50.16 19.51
N ASN A 28 37.38 48.87 19.55
CA ASN A 28 38.48 48.27 20.30
C ASN A 28 38.61 48.40 21.85
N SER A 29 38.50 47.20 22.45
CA SER A 29 39.42 46.56 23.42
C SER A 29 39.27 46.97 24.90
N ALA A 30 39.24 46.08 25.89
CA ALA A 30 39.42 44.64 26.00
C ALA A 30 38.77 44.15 27.32
N ASN A 31 38.38 42.88 27.44
CA ASN A 31 38.92 41.93 28.44
C ASN A 31 38.16 40.57 28.40
N LYS A 32 38.96 39.48 28.42
CA LYS A 32 38.73 38.05 28.75
C LYS A 32 37.30 37.60 29.07
N GLN A 33 36.80 36.47 28.56
CA GLN A 33 37.32 35.11 28.77
C GLN A 33 36.59 34.14 27.83
N GLY A 34 37.30 33.15 27.28
CA GLY A 34 36.77 32.25 26.25
C GLY A 34 35.75 31.24 26.76
N ILE A 35 34.79 30.93 25.88
CA ILE A 35 34.19 29.60 25.71
C ILE A 35 33.99 29.45 24.20
N ALA A 36 34.77 28.56 23.59
CA ALA A 36 34.56 28.14 22.21
C ALA A 36 33.26 27.33 22.17
N ALA A 37 32.18 27.94 21.71
CA ALA A 37 30.95 27.23 21.39
C ALA A 37 30.99 26.91 19.89
N ASN A 38 31.23 25.63 19.64
CA ASN A 38 31.11 24.94 18.37
C ASN A 38 29.72 25.22 17.79
N VAL A 39 29.62 26.09 16.78
CA VAL A 39 28.41 26.22 15.96
C VAL A 39 28.48 25.09 14.94
N GLU A 40 28.10 23.90 15.37
CA GLU A 40 27.78 22.81 14.46
C GLU A 40 26.45 23.20 13.79
N GLN A 41 26.59 23.74 12.58
CA GLN A 41 25.48 23.95 11.68
C GLN A 41 24.84 22.59 11.40
N ALA A 42 23.63 22.39 11.91
CA ALA A 42 22.77 21.31 11.47
C ALA A 42 22.45 21.54 9.99
N VAL A 43 23.18 20.85 9.11
CA VAL A 43 22.79 20.67 7.72
C VAL A 43 21.71 19.61 7.73
N THR A 44 20.45 20.04 7.71
CA THR A 44 19.34 19.16 7.38
C THR A 44 19.54 18.75 5.91
N GLN A 45 19.99 17.52 5.67
CA GLN A 45 19.87 16.91 4.35
C GLN A 45 18.38 16.88 4.03
N ALA A 46 17.98 17.49 2.92
CA ALA A 46 16.68 17.21 2.34
C ALA A 46 16.69 15.72 2.00
N GLU A 47 15.90 14.93 2.70
CA GLU A 47 15.72 13.52 2.37
C GLU A 47 15.07 13.48 0.99
N ASP A 48 15.70 12.80 0.04
CA ASP A 48 15.19 12.71 -1.33
C ASP A 48 13.99 11.78 -1.31
N HIS A 49 12.81 12.34 -1.55
CA HIS A 49 11.57 11.58 -1.57
C HIS A 49 11.40 10.93 -2.95
N ILE A 50 11.25 9.61 -2.97
CA ILE A 50 10.93 8.88 -4.20
C ILE A 50 9.41 8.84 -4.39
N VAL A 51 8.96 8.94 -5.64
CA VAL A 51 7.55 8.74 -6.01
C VAL A 51 7.32 7.25 -6.24
N LEU A 52 6.36 6.69 -5.52
CA LEU A 52 6.01 5.28 -5.55
C LEU A 52 4.77 4.99 -6.41
N ALA A 53 3.78 5.88 -6.37
CA ALA A 53 2.55 5.81 -7.16
C ALA A 53 1.93 7.21 -7.32
N GLU A 54 1.17 7.42 -8.38
CA GLU A 54 0.50 8.69 -8.67
C GLU A 54 -0.84 8.47 -9.39
N GLN A 55 -1.85 9.24 -9.00
CA GLN A 55 -3.15 9.37 -9.65
C GLN A 55 -3.37 10.86 -9.94
N ALA A 56 -2.88 11.29 -11.11
CA ALA A 56 -2.77 12.71 -11.45
C ALA A 56 -4.13 13.41 -11.65
N ALA A 57 -5.18 12.68 -12.07
CA ALA A 57 -6.51 13.25 -12.27
C ALA A 57 -7.16 13.65 -10.93
N GLU A 58 -6.83 12.93 -9.86
CA GLU A 58 -7.32 13.11 -8.50
C GLU A 58 -6.35 13.93 -7.64
N ASN A 59 -5.19 14.33 -8.20
CA ASN A 59 -4.10 15.02 -7.50
C ASN A 59 -3.62 14.27 -6.24
N ILE A 60 -3.43 12.96 -6.39
CA ILE A 60 -2.94 12.08 -5.32
C ILE A 60 -1.59 11.51 -5.73
N SER A 61 -0.62 11.56 -4.82
CA SER A 61 0.67 10.88 -4.99
C SER A 61 1.13 10.21 -3.70
N ILE A 62 1.90 9.13 -3.87
CA ILE A 62 2.51 8.37 -2.79
C ILE A 62 4.00 8.52 -2.94
N THR A 63 4.63 8.97 -1.87
CA THR A 63 6.09 9.10 -1.81
C THR A 63 6.64 8.38 -0.59
N GLY A 64 7.94 8.17 -0.57
CA GLY A 64 8.62 7.70 0.63
C GLY A 64 10.11 7.96 0.58
N ILE A 65 10.81 7.55 1.63
CA ILE A 65 12.25 7.73 1.76
C ILE A 65 12.92 6.36 1.67
N GLU A 66 13.82 6.20 0.69
CA GLU A 66 14.59 4.98 0.56
C GLU A 66 15.52 4.81 1.77
N GLN A 67 15.48 3.63 2.40
CA GLN A 67 16.29 3.33 3.56
C GLN A 67 17.73 3.00 3.16
N LYS A 68 18.70 3.20 4.07
CA LYS A 68 20.14 3.02 3.81
C LYS A 68 20.57 1.62 3.32
N ASN A 69 19.74 0.60 3.56
CA ASN A 69 19.97 -0.76 3.06
C ASN A 69 19.45 -0.98 1.64
N ASN A 70 18.74 0.00 1.06
CA ASN A 70 18.09 -0.07 -0.25
C ASN A 70 17.10 -1.25 -0.38
N GLU A 71 16.57 -1.75 0.74
CA GLU A 71 15.59 -2.85 0.74
C GLU A 71 14.18 -2.32 0.93
N LEU A 72 14.02 -1.20 1.64
CA LEU A 72 12.75 -0.64 2.06
C LEU A 72 12.65 0.85 1.73
N VAL A 73 11.42 1.29 1.56
CA VAL A 73 11.02 2.68 1.42
C VAL A 73 10.05 2.98 2.55
N ALA A 74 10.45 3.86 3.46
CA ALA A 74 9.71 4.22 4.66
C ALA A 74 10.25 5.55 5.25
N PRO A 75 9.47 6.34 5.99
CA PRO A 75 8.02 6.26 6.06
C PRO A 75 7.38 6.59 4.71
N ILE A 76 6.09 6.23 4.56
CA ILE A 76 5.31 6.54 3.37
C ILE A 76 4.51 7.82 3.62
N THR A 77 4.55 8.75 2.68
CA THR A 77 3.75 9.98 2.70
C THR A 77 2.71 9.94 1.59
N VAL A 78 1.44 10.08 1.98
CA VAL A 78 0.31 10.26 1.07
C VAL A 78 0.07 11.75 0.90
N HIS A 79 0.01 12.20 -0.35
CA HIS A 79 -0.32 13.57 -0.72
C HIS A 79 -1.68 13.61 -1.40
N ILE A 80 -2.54 14.54 -1.00
CA ILE A 80 -3.88 14.75 -1.54
C ILE A 80 -4.06 16.26 -1.70
N GLY A 81 -4.01 16.76 -2.94
CA GLY A 81 -4.03 18.20 -3.14
C GLY A 81 -2.78 18.87 -2.59
N ASP A 82 -2.99 19.90 -1.75
CA ASP A 82 -1.93 20.60 -1.02
C ASP A 82 -1.67 20.00 0.38
N GLU A 83 -2.44 18.99 0.79
CA GLU A 83 -2.31 18.33 2.09
C GLU A 83 -1.52 17.03 1.98
N SER A 84 -0.84 16.67 3.07
CA SER A 84 -0.12 15.39 3.13
C SER A 84 -0.10 14.83 4.53
N LYS A 85 0.04 13.51 4.62
CA LYS A 85 0.21 12.79 5.88
C LYS A 85 1.20 11.65 5.72
N THR A 86 2.14 11.61 6.67
CA THR A 86 3.18 10.59 6.74
C THR A 86 2.79 9.48 7.71
N TYR A 87 2.96 8.24 7.28
CA TYR A 87 2.64 7.03 8.02
C TYR A 87 3.89 6.17 8.17
N GLN A 88 3.98 5.42 9.28
CA GLN A 88 5.06 4.45 9.52
C GLN A 88 4.86 3.14 8.73
N TRP A 89 4.23 3.25 7.55
CA TRP A 89 4.12 2.15 6.61
C TRP A 89 5.45 1.99 5.87
N GLU A 90 5.59 0.86 5.18
CA GLU A 90 6.79 0.57 4.38
C GLU A 90 6.40 -0.16 3.12
N ASN A 91 7.19 0.03 2.07
CA ASN A 91 7.17 -0.75 0.84
C ASN A 91 8.57 -1.30 0.60
N VAL A 92 8.71 -2.41 -0.13
CA VAL A 92 10.01 -2.82 -0.65
C VAL A 92 10.54 -1.77 -1.65
N ALA A 93 11.86 -1.58 -1.71
CA ALA A 93 12.46 -0.56 -2.58
C ALA A 93 12.53 -0.97 -4.07
N ASN A 94 12.28 -2.25 -4.39
CA ASN A 94 12.32 -2.74 -5.76
C ASN A 94 11.17 -2.14 -6.60
N PRO A 95 11.47 -1.41 -7.69
CA PRO A 95 10.46 -0.79 -8.56
C PRO A 95 9.42 -1.73 -9.16
N ASP A 96 9.78 -3.00 -9.40
CA ASP A 96 8.83 -4.02 -9.91
C ASP A 96 7.70 -4.33 -8.90
N TYR A 97 7.89 -3.93 -7.64
CA TYR A 97 6.98 -4.14 -6.52
C TYR A 97 6.58 -2.81 -5.85
N TYR A 98 6.60 -1.72 -6.62
CA TYR A 98 5.97 -0.48 -6.18
C TYR A 98 4.47 -0.66 -5.95
N PRO A 99 3.90 0.14 -5.05
CA PRO A 99 2.54 -0.07 -4.59
C PRO A 99 1.52 0.24 -5.68
N GLU A 100 0.38 -0.43 -5.59
CA GLU A 100 -0.78 -0.11 -6.41
C GLU A 100 -1.65 0.93 -5.69
N LEU A 101 -2.10 1.94 -6.43
CA LEU A 101 -2.95 3.02 -5.96
C LEU A 101 -4.24 3.05 -6.79
N ILE A 102 -5.38 2.83 -6.14
CA ILE A 102 -6.71 2.91 -6.75
C ILE A 102 -7.52 3.99 -6.02
N VAL A 103 -8.23 4.83 -6.77
CA VAL A 103 -9.13 5.86 -6.23
C VAL A 103 -10.51 5.65 -6.83
N THR A 104 -11.51 5.38 -5.99
CA THR A 104 -12.87 5.10 -6.42
C THR A 104 -13.88 5.22 -5.28
N ASP A 105 -15.07 5.72 -5.57
CA ASP A 105 -16.25 5.67 -4.71
C ASP A 105 -16.79 4.22 -4.64
N LEU A 106 -16.34 3.45 -3.64
CA LEU A 106 -16.69 2.04 -3.52
C LEU A 106 -18.05 1.85 -2.81
N ASP A 107 -18.37 2.71 -1.84
CA ASP A 107 -19.62 2.63 -1.07
C ASP A 107 -20.79 3.42 -1.67
N ARG A 108 -20.54 4.17 -2.75
CA ARG A 108 -21.51 4.97 -3.50
C ARG A 108 -22.08 6.13 -2.70
N ASP A 109 -21.30 6.69 -1.78
CA ASP A 109 -21.67 7.90 -1.03
C ASP A 109 -21.40 9.21 -1.81
N GLY A 110 -20.80 9.10 -3.00
CA GLY A 110 -20.43 10.22 -3.87
C GLY A 110 -19.04 10.79 -3.56
N LYS A 111 -18.26 10.13 -2.70
CA LYS A 111 -16.88 10.48 -2.38
C LYS A 111 -15.98 9.28 -2.60
N ASP A 112 -14.80 9.51 -3.16
CA ASP A 112 -13.87 8.43 -3.42
C ASP A 112 -13.15 7.96 -2.14
N GLU A 113 -12.92 6.65 -2.07
CA GLU A 113 -11.92 6.04 -1.22
C GLU A 113 -10.59 5.87 -1.97
N ILE A 114 -9.50 5.96 -1.22
CA ILE A 114 -8.14 5.71 -1.68
C ILE A 114 -7.71 4.34 -1.15
N PHE A 115 -7.35 3.44 -2.06
CA PHE A 115 -6.81 2.12 -1.77
C PHE A 115 -5.33 2.10 -2.15
N LEU A 116 -4.48 1.84 -1.16
CA LEU A 116 -3.04 1.73 -1.33
C LEU A 116 -2.60 0.32 -0.94
N PHE A 117 -2.05 -0.43 -1.90
CA PHE A 117 -1.57 -1.79 -1.68
C PHE A 117 -0.04 -1.81 -1.70
N LEU A 118 0.56 -1.90 -0.52
CA LEU A 118 2.01 -1.88 -0.32
C LEU A 118 2.57 -3.31 -0.36
N THR A 119 3.66 -3.52 -1.09
CA THR A 119 4.40 -4.79 -1.04
C THR A 119 5.38 -4.76 0.13
N LYS A 120 5.19 -5.64 1.10
CA LYS A 120 6.01 -5.78 2.33
C LYS A 120 7.12 -6.81 2.19
N GLY A 121 7.02 -7.69 1.20
CA GLY A 121 8.01 -8.73 0.94
C GLY A 121 7.63 -9.58 -0.26
N TYR A 122 8.63 -10.09 -0.95
CA TYR A 122 8.47 -10.90 -2.15
C TYR A 122 9.57 -11.98 -2.23
N GLY A 123 9.35 -13.00 -3.05
CA GLY A 123 10.30 -14.08 -3.29
C GLY A 123 9.63 -15.31 -3.87
N THR A 124 10.32 -16.44 -3.87
CA THR A 124 9.76 -17.71 -4.35
C THR A 124 8.52 -18.10 -3.54
N GLY A 125 7.36 -18.10 -4.20
CA GLY A 125 6.08 -18.45 -3.56
C GLY A 125 5.49 -17.38 -2.65
N VAL A 126 6.10 -16.19 -2.58
CA VAL A 126 5.70 -15.13 -1.64
C VAL A 126 5.53 -13.79 -2.36
N LEU A 127 4.38 -13.17 -2.13
CA LEU A 127 4.10 -11.77 -2.42
C LEU A 127 3.17 -11.27 -1.30
N ASN A 128 3.79 -10.67 -0.28
CA ASN A 128 3.09 -10.17 0.89
C ASN A 128 2.67 -8.72 0.64
N THR A 129 1.37 -8.54 0.41
CA THR A 129 0.77 -7.23 0.13
C THR A 129 -0.08 -6.80 1.33
N GLU A 130 0.09 -5.56 1.77
CA GLU A 130 -0.66 -4.93 2.86
C GLU A 130 -1.54 -3.82 2.29
N ALA A 131 -2.83 -3.81 2.66
CA ALA A 131 -3.78 -2.80 2.20
C ALA A 131 -3.98 -1.69 3.24
N HIS A 132 -3.85 -0.45 2.79
CA HIS A 132 -4.30 0.75 3.50
C HIS A 132 -5.43 1.39 2.71
N ILE A 133 -6.53 1.68 3.40
CA ILE A 133 -7.74 2.23 2.79
C ILE A 133 -8.11 3.48 3.56
N MET A 134 -8.37 4.59 2.88
CA MET A 134 -8.66 5.86 3.55
C MET A 134 -9.59 6.75 2.73
N ARG A 135 -10.24 7.69 3.40
CA ARG A 135 -10.96 8.80 2.79
C ARG A 135 -9.98 9.91 2.40
N THR A 136 -10.43 10.85 1.57
CA THR A 136 -9.63 12.01 1.13
C THR A 136 -9.22 12.96 2.26
N ASP A 137 -9.84 12.87 3.44
CA ASP A 137 -9.47 13.61 4.65
C ASP A 137 -8.47 12.83 5.54
N PHE A 138 -7.83 11.79 4.98
CA PHE A 138 -6.88 10.89 5.64
C PHE A 138 -7.46 10.05 6.79
N THR A 139 -8.79 9.95 6.90
CA THR A 139 -9.45 9.01 7.81
C THR A 139 -9.28 7.59 7.29
N GLU A 140 -8.60 6.73 8.07
CA GLU A 140 -8.41 5.33 7.71
C GLU A 140 -9.69 4.50 7.89
N ILE A 141 -9.91 3.59 6.94
CA ILE A 141 -10.91 2.54 6.96
C ILE A 141 -10.18 1.21 7.18
N THR A 142 -10.56 0.48 8.22
CA THR A 142 -9.92 -0.81 8.53
C THR A 142 -10.09 -1.80 7.39
N ALA A 143 -8.98 -2.23 6.78
CA ALA A 143 -8.98 -3.28 5.77
C ALA A 143 -9.53 -4.61 6.31
N PRO A 144 -10.23 -5.41 5.49
CA PRO A 144 -10.75 -6.70 5.93
C PRO A 144 -9.63 -7.71 6.22
N ASN A 145 -9.95 -8.74 7.01
CA ASN A 145 -9.02 -9.82 7.34
C ASN A 145 -9.60 -11.18 6.92
N PRO A 146 -9.34 -11.62 5.67
CA PRO A 146 -9.89 -12.87 5.16
C PRO A 146 -9.45 -14.11 5.95
N ASN A 147 -8.23 -14.14 6.50
CA ASN A 147 -7.77 -15.26 7.33
C ASN A 147 -8.66 -15.45 8.56
N LYS A 148 -9.14 -14.34 9.15
CA LYS A 148 -10.09 -14.37 10.26
C LYS A 148 -11.48 -14.81 9.78
N ASP A 149 -11.95 -14.26 8.67
CA ASP A 149 -13.31 -14.47 8.15
C ASP A 149 -13.53 -15.87 7.56
N LEU A 150 -12.46 -16.52 7.09
CA LEU A 150 -12.49 -17.86 6.48
C LEU A 150 -12.04 -18.99 7.40
N LYS A 151 -11.65 -18.68 8.65
CA LYS A 151 -11.03 -19.64 9.58
C LYS A 151 -11.82 -20.95 9.73
N ASP A 152 -13.15 -20.86 9.83
CA ASP A 152 -14.01 -22.04 10.04
C ASP A 152 -14.53 -22.64 8.72
N LYS A 153 -14.25 -21.99 7.59
CA LYS A 153 -14.68 -22.42 6.25
C LYS A 153 -13.64 -23.28 5.55
N LEU A 154 -12.36 -23.12 5.91
CA LEU A 154 -11.24 -23.83 5.29
C LEU A 154 -10.67 -24.86 6.25
N SER A 155 -10.45 -26.07 5.76
CA SER A 155 -9.58 -27.04 6.43
C SER A 155 -8.79 -27.83 5.39
N SER A 156 -7.63 -28.33 5.78
CA SER A 156 -6.81 -29.19 4.94
C SER A 156 -6.37 -30.44 5.70
N ARG A 157 -6.15 -31.52 4.96
CA ARG A 157 -5.53 -32.74 5.48
C ARG A 157 -4.57 -33.26 4.44
N VAL A 158 -3.43 -33.73 4.89
CA VAL A 158 -2.46 -34.41 4.04
C VAL A 158 -2.36 -35.89 4.41
N ILE A 159 -2.18 -36.74 3.41
CA ILE A 159 -1.78 -38.14 3.58
C ILE A 159 -0.67 -38.46 2.58
N GLU A 160 0.30 -39.26 3.02
CA GLU A 160 1.28 -39.85 2.12
C GLU A 160 0.85 -41.28 1.81
N LYS A 161 0.77 -41.64 0.52
CA LYS A 161 0.39 -42.99 0.10
C LYS A 161 0.95 -43.30 -1.29
N ASP A 162 1.50 -44.49 -1.46
CA ASP A 162 1.97 -45.00 -2.75
C ASP A 162 2.97 -44.05 -3.46
N GLY A 163 3.88 -43.43 -2.68
CA GLY A 163 4.87 -42.46 -3.18
C GLY A 163 4.31 -41.07 -3.53
N LYS A 164 3.07 -40.77 -3.11
CA LYS A 164 2.40 -39.50 -3.40
C LYS A 164 2.06 -38.72 -2.14
N GLN A 165 2.16 -37.40 -2.25
CA GLN A 165 1.58 -36.45 -1.30
C GLN A 165 0.14 -36.12 -1.74
N ILE A 166 -0.85 -36.45 -0.92
CA ILE A 166 -2.27 -36.24 -1.24
C ILE A 166 -2.86 -35.23 -0.27
N TYR A 167 -3.26 -34.06 -0.79
CA TYR A 167 -3.95 -33.03 -0.05
C TYR A 167 -5.45 -33.12 -0.28
N THR A 168 -6.22 -33.12 0.80
CA THR A 168 -7.66 -32.90 0.76
C THR A 168 -7.97 -31.54 1.35
N ILE A 169 -8.46 -30.63 0.51
CA ILE A 169 -8.88 -29.28 0.90
C ILE A 169 -10.40 -29.29 1.02
N LYS A 170 -10.92 -28.82 2.15
CA LYS A 170 -12.34 -28.56 2.31
C LYS A 170 -12.55 -27.08 2.42
N PHE A 171 -13.42 -26.55 1.57
CA PHE A 171 -13.84 -25.17 1.60
C PHE A 171 -15.36 -25.10 1.57
N ASN A 172 -15.96 -24.54 2.62
CA ASN A 172 -17.39 -24.67 2.91
C ASN A 172 -17.83 -26.15 2.89
N SER A 173 -18.84 -26.50 2.10
CA SER A 173 -19.33 -27.87 1.96
C SER A 173 -18.67 -28.65 0.81
N LYS A 174 -17.69 -28.06 0.11
CA LYS A 174 -17.00 -28.68 -1.03
C LYS A 174 -15.65 -29.27 -0.60
N SER A 175 -15.25 -30.35 -1.24
CA SER A 175 -13.98 -31.04 -1.00
C SER A 175 -13.23 -31.18 -2.32
N TYR A 176 -11.95 -30.91 -2.29
CA TYR A 176 -11.02 -30.95 -3.43
C TYR A 176 -9.85 -31.85 -3.04
N THR A 177 -9.37 -32.67 -3.98
CA THR A 177 -8.27 -33.60 -3.73
C THR A 177 -7.20 -33.43 -4.78
N PHE A 178 -5.98 -33.20 -4.31
CA PHE A 178 -4.78 -33.02 -5.14
C PHE A 178 -3.78 -34.11 -4.78
N ALA A 179 -3.16 -34.71 -5.78
CA ALA A 179 -2.17 -35.77 -5.58
C ALA A 179 -0.94 -35.49 -6.43
N PHE A 180 0.21 -35.41 -5.76
CA PHE A 180 1.50 -35.09 -6.38
C PHE A 180 2.49 -36.21 -6.08
N GLN A 181 3.44 -36.47 -6.98
CA GLN A 181 4.57 -37.33 -6.66
C GLN A 181 5.44 -36.65 -5.60
N ILE A 182 6.01 -37.43 -4.68
CA ILE A 182 6.76 -36.86 -3.56
C ILE A 182 8.00 -36.06 -3.99
N ASP A 183 8.56 -36.37 -5.16
CA ASP A 183 9.73 -35.72 -5.75
C ASP A 183 9.41 -34.45 -6.57
N GLU A 184 8.13 -34.11 -6.77
CA GLU A 184 7.72 -32.86 -7.42
C GLU A 184 8.08 -31.61 -6.61
N ALA A 185 8.30 -31.75 -5.29
CA ALA A 185 8.75 -30.66 -4.44
C ALA A 185 9.85 -31.10 -3.48
N ALA A 186 10.82 -30.21 -3.26
CA ALA A 186 11.86 -30.41 -2.25
C ALA A 186 11.32 -30.32 -0.80
N MET A 187 10.17 -29.68 -0.61
CA MET A 187 9.53 -29.48 0.69
C MET A 187 8.01 -29.47 0.51
N TRP A 188 7.31 -30.23 1.35
CA TRP A 188 5.86 -30.26 1.43
C TRP A 188 5.39 -29.62 2.74
N PHE A 189 4.27 -28.90 2.71
CA PHE A 189 3.66 -28.36 3.92
C PHE A 189 2.78 -29.40 4.61
N GLU A 190 2.76 -29.42 5.94
CA GLU A 190 1.91 -30.34 6.71
C GLU A 190 0.41 -30.04 6.53
N GLU A 191 0.08 -28.78 6.25
CA GLU A 191 -1.23 -28.28 5.91
C GLU A 191 -1.11 -27.29 4.75
N ALA A 192 -2.20 -27.09 4.00
CA ALA A 192 -2.20 -26.08 2.95
C ALA A 192 -2.04 -24.67 3.54
N ALA A 193 -1.06 -23.92 3.05
CA ALA A 193 -0.76 -22.58 3.48
C ALA A 193 -1.58 -21.54 2.69
N VAL A 194 -2.20 -20.60 3.39
CA VAL A 194 -3.02 -19.53 2.80
C VAL A 194 -2.26 -18.21 2.80
N GLY A 195 -2.44 -17.41 1.75
CA GLY A 195 -2.13 -15.97 1.75
C GLY A 195 -0.65 -15.62 1.68
N LYS A 196 0.22 -16.57 1.33
CA LYS A 196 1.64 -16.30 1.05
C LYS A 196 1.81 -15.42 -0.19
N VAL A 197 0.89 -15.51 -1.15
CA VAL A 197 0.66 -14.52 -2.20
C VAL A 197 -0.74 -13.95 -1.96
N THR A 198 -0.83 -12.64 -1.77
CA THR A 198 -2.10 -11.92 -1.60
C THR A 198 -2.18 -10.77 -2.59
N SER A 199 -3.28 -10.67 -3.32
CA SER A 199 -3.59 -9.56 -4.21
C SER A 199 -4.98 -8.99 -3.94
N TYR A 200 -5.16 -7.74 -4.33
CA TYR A 200 -6.39 -6.99 -4.15
C TYR A 200 -6.89 -6.52 -5.50
N ARG A 201 -8.21 -6.44 -5.67
CA ARG A 201 -8.82 -5.80 -6.85
C ARG A 201 -10.17 -5.20 -6.48
N ILE A 202 -10.58 -4.19 -7.23
CA ILE A 202 -11.94 -3.68 -7.19
C ILE A 202 -12.73 -4.27 -8.35
N GLU A 203 -13.85 -4.93 -8.05
CA GLU A 203 -14.70 -5.56 -9.06
C GLU A 203 -16.17 -5.47 -8.64
N ASN A 204 -17.05 -4.97 -9.50
CA ASN A 204 -18.50 -4.86 -9.25
C ASN A 204 -18.83 -4.20 -7.88
N ASP A 205 -18.17 -3.08 -7.58
CA ASP A 205 -18.29 -2.34 -6.31
C ASP A 205 -17.98 -3.20 -5.07
N ARG A 206 -17.02 -4.11 -5.21
CA ARG A 206 -16.44 -4.91 -4.13
C ARG A 206 -14.95 -4.73 -4.08
N LEU A 207 -14.40 -4.79 -2.87
CA LEU A 207 -13.03 -5.18 -2.68
C LEU A 207 -12.95 -6.71 -2.72
N ILE A 208 -12.21 -7.27 -3.67
CA ILE A 208 -11.87 -8.69 -3.69
C ILE A 208 -10.45 -8.87 -3.18
N VAL A 209 -10.30 -9.71 -2.16
CA VAL A 209 -8.98 -10.16 -1.68
C VAL A 209 -8.77 -11.58 -2.17
N SER A 210 -7.74 -11.79 -2.99
CA SER A 210 -7.36 -13.11 -3.50
C SER A 210 -6.12 -13.61 -2.75
N GLN A 211 -6.24 -14.75 -2.10
CA GLN A 211 -5.16 -15.38 -1.35
C GLN A 211 -4.78 -16.72 -1.97
N SER A 212 -3.50 -16.93 -2.27
CA SER A 212 -3.02 -18.24 -2.74
C SER A 212 -3.25 -19.33 -1.70
N LEU A 213 -3.59 -20.52 -2.16
CA LEU A 213 -3.54 -21.75 -1.40
C LEU A 213 -2.39 -22.62 -1.93
N GLN A 214 -1.38 -22.85 -1.09
CA GLN A 214 -0.13 -23.53 -1.45
C GLN A 214 0.06 -24.80 -0.64
N VAL A 215 0.69 -25.81 -1.24
CA VAL A 215 1.04 -27.08 -0.58
C VAL A 215 2.56 -27.29 -0.50
N SER A 216 3.32 -26.47 -1.23
CA SER A 216 4.76 -26.27 -1.11
C SER A 216 5.08 -24.82 -1.48
N PRO A 217 6.31 -24.33 -1.28
CA PRO A 217 6.68 -22.98 -1.72
C PRO A 217 6.48 -22.72 -3.22
N GLY A 218 6.47 -23.78 -4.06
CA GLY A 218 6.34 -23.65 -5.51
C GLY A 218 5.03 -24.20 -6.09
N ILE A 219 4.22 -24.91 -5.30
CA ILE A 219 3.02 -25.60 -5.79
C ILE A 219 1.76 -24.97 -5.18
N PHE A 220 0.96 -24.41 -6.09
CA PHE A 220 -0.30 -23.73 -5.82
C PHE A 220 -1.46 -24.61 -6.25
N VAL A 221 -2.39 -24.89 -5.34
CA VAL A 221 -3.59 -25.69 -5.64
C VAL A 221 -4.80 -24.83 -6.00
N GLY A 222 -4.72 -23.52 -5.74
CA GLY A 222 -5.76 -22.57 -6.12
C GLY A 222 -5.64 -21.24 -5.38
N THR A 223 -6.70 -20.46 -5.44
CA THR A 223 -6.86 -19.21 -4.69
C THR A 223 -8.18 -19.21 -3.92
N LEU A 224 -8.20 -18.45 -2.83
CA LEU A 224 -9.39 -18.09 -2.08
C LEU A 224 -9.72 -16.64 -2.40
N ASP A 225 -10.78 -16.43 -3.16
CA ASP A 225 -11.30 -15.11 -3.49
C ASP A 225 -12.38 -14.75 -2.47
N THR A 226 -12.17 -13.67 -1.74
CA THR A 226 -13.11 -13.17 -0.71
C THR A 226 -13.59 -11.79 -1.08
N SER A 227 -14.89 -11.63 -1.26
CA SER A 227 -15.50 -10.37 -1.67
C SER A 227 -16.09 -9.62 -0.49
N TYR A 228 -15.77 -8.32 -0.41
CA TYR A 228 -16.23 -7.44 0.63
C TYR A 228 -16.98 -6.24 0.06
N ARG A 229 -18.06 -5.87 0.73
CA ARG A 229 -18.78 -4.63 0.49
C ARG A 229 -18.42 -3.61 1.55
N LEU A 230 -18.12 -2.39 1.15
CA LEU A 230 -17.94 -1.28 2.08
C LEU A 230 -19.31 -0.69 2.42
N GLU A 231 -19.67 -0.66 3.71
CA GLU A 231 -20.88 -0.01 4.20
C GLU A 231 -20.59 0.69 5.53
N ASN A 232 -20.90 1.98 5.64
CA ASN A 232 -20.69 2.76 6.87
C ASN A 232 -19.24 2.68 7.39
N ASN A 233 -18.25 2.85 6.51
CA ASN A 233 -16.81 2.72 6.82
C ASN A 233 -16.40 1.35 7.38
N GLN A 234 -17.15 0.29 7.07
CA GLN A 234 -16.82 -1.07 7.47
C GLN A 234 -16.95 -2.04 6.31
N PHE A 235 -15.92 -2.85 6.08
CA PHE A 235 -16.00 -3.95 5.14
C PHE A 235 -16.79 -5.10 5.73
N LYS A 236 -17.84 -5.50 5.02
CA LYS A 236 -18.65 -6.68 5.34
C LYS A 236 -18.35 -7.77 4.34
N LEU A 237 -18.05 -8.97 4.86
CA LEU A 237 -17.94 -10.17 4.04
C LEU A 237 -19.26 -10.41 3.31
N GLU A 238 -19.20 -10.50 1.98
CA GLU A 238 -20.36 -10.82 1.15
C GLU A 238 -20.32 -12.26 0.67
N ASP A 239 -19.19 -12.70 0.12
CA ASP A 239 -19.01 -14.05 -0.42
C ASP A 239 -17.54 -14.48 -0.37
N SER A 240 -17.30 -15.77 -0.55
CA SER A 240 -15.98 -16.38 -0.56
C SER A 240 -15.99 -17.64 -1.42
N THR A 241 -15.06 -17.75 -2.37
CA THR A 241 -14.97 -18.85 -3.34
C THR A 241 -13.55 -19.41 -3.39
N PHE A 242 -13.44 -20.74 -3.50
CA PHE A 242 -12.19 -21.40 -3.87
C PHE A 242 -12.15 -21.60 -5.38
N ILE A 243 -11.07 -21.13 -6.00
CA ILE A 243 -10.81 -21.25 -7.43
C ILE A 243 -9.60 -22.16 -7.59
N GLU A 244 -9.81 -23.36 -8.14
CA GLU A 244 -8.76 -24.33 -8.35
C GLU A 244 -7.78 -23.88 -9.45
N THR A 245 -6.48 -24.08 -9.23
CA THR A 245 -5.48 -23.87 -10.29
C THR A 245 -5.68 -24.95 -11.34
N THR A 246 -6.17 -24.59 -12.53
CA THR A 246 -6.22 -25.53 -13.65
C THR A 246 -4.82 -25.65 -14.21
N GLN A 247 -4.18 -26.81 -14.05
CA GLN A 247 -2.97 -27.10 -14.81
C GLN A 247 -3.38 -27.39 -16.25
N GLU A 248 -3.09 -26.49 -17.18
CA GLU A 248 -3.06 -26.84 -18.59
C GLU A 248 -2.02 -27.95 -18.73
N GLN A 249 -2.47 -29.18 -18.96
CA GLN A 249 -1.60 -30.26 -19.36
C GLN A 249 -1.04 -29.88 -20.73
N GLU A 250 0.20 -29.37 -20.76
CA GLU A 250 0.98 -29.34 -22.00
C GLU A 250 1.11 -30.80 -22.47
N SER A 251 0.40 -31.12 -23.55
CA SER A 251 0.35 -32.42 -24.21
C SER A 251 1.57 -32.71 -25.06
#